data_AF-A0A971B1C3-F1
#
_entry.id   AF-A0A971B1C3-F1
#
_cell.length_a   1.000
_cell.length_b   1.000
_cell.length_c   1.000
_cell.angle_alpha   90.00
_cell.angle_beta   90.00
_cell.angle_gamma   90.00
#
_symmetry.space_group_name_H-M   'P 1'
#
loop_
_entity.id
_entity.type
_entity.pdbx_description
1 polymer ?
#
loop_
_entity_poly.entity_id
_entity_poly.type
_entity_poly.pdbx_seq_one_letter_code
_entity_poly.pdbx_strand_id
1 'polypeptide(L)'
;MSSIGAALLLLVCLGEPEADAGTMSLVNRGKPAAVIVLSETPSTAARAAAVQLQYWIRAVSGAELPIVGPSDRRAASSPRVVVGASRLAA
;
A
#
# COMPACT_ATOMS: atom_id res chain seq x y z
N MET A 1 -48.74 12.83 -16.37
CA MET A 1 -48.24 12.92 -14.98
C MET A 1 -47.54 11.62 -14.56
N SER A 2 -46.52 11.14 -15.29
CA SER A 2 -45.90 9.83 -14.96
C SER A 2 -44.42 9.65 -15.36
N SER A 3 -43.70 10.70 -15.77
CA SER A 3 -42.27 10.56 -16.16
C SER A 3 -41.28 11.05 -15.10
N ILE A 4 -41.71 11.86 -14.12
CA ILE A 4 -40.81 12.45 -13.12
C ILE A 4 -40.36 11.40 -12.09
N GLY A 5 -41.21 10.42 -11.78
CA GLY A 5 -40.89 9.34 -10.84
C GLY A 5 -39.79 8.39 -11.33
N ALA A 6 -39.75 8.11 -12.64
CA ALA A 6 -38.72 7.24 -13.23
C ALA A 6 -37.35 7.92 -13.28
N ALA A 7 -37.31 9.24 -13.52
CA ALA A 7 -36.08 10.01 -13.53
C ALA A 7 -35.44 10.11 -12.12
N LEU A 8 -36.27 10.18 -11.06
CA LEU A 8 -35.78 10.20 -9.69
C LEU A 8 -35.25 8.84 -9.23
N LEU A 9 -35.85 7.73 -9.70
CA LEU A 9 -35.39 6.38 -9.37
C LEU A 9 -34.06 6.03 -10.04
N LEU A 10 -33.78 6.56 -11.23
CA LEU A 10 -32.51 6.31 -11.94
C LEU A 10 -31.30 7.01 -11.30
N LEU A 11 -31.52 8.11 -10.56
CA LEU A 11 -30.42 8.90 -9.99
C LEU A 11 -29.84 8.29 -8.70
N VAL A 12 -30.61 7.44 -8.00
CA VAL A 12 -30.20 6.79 -6.74
C VAL A 12 -29.26 5.60 -6.96
N CYS A 13 -29.25 4.99 -8.14
CA CYS A 13 -28.41 3.82 -8.42
C CYS A 13 -26.97 4.13 -8.85
N LEU A 14 -26.63 5.41 -9.09
CA LEU A 14 -25.30 5.81 -9.58
C LEU A 14 -24.36 6.37 -8.50
N GLY A 15 -24.86 6.52 -7.27
CA GLY A 15 -24.07 6.93 -6.12
C GLY A 15 -23.67 5.73 -5.29
N GLU A 16 -22.83 4.83 -5.83
CA GLU A 16 -22.10 3.95 -4.92
C GLU A 16 -21.16 4.85 -4.12
N PRO A 17 -21.23 4.87 -2.78
CA PRO A 17 -20.17 5.47 -2.00
C PRO A 17 -18.93 4.64 -2.30
N GLU A 18 -18.06 5.15 -3.18
CA GLU A 18 -16.68 4.66 -3.24
C GLU A 18 -16.17 4.87 -1.82
N ALA A 19 -16.10 3.77 -1.07
CA ALA A 19 -15.30 3.73 0.13
C ALA A 19 -13.92 4.18 -0.32
N ASP A 20 -13.50 5.38 0.10
CA ASP A 20 -12.15 5.89 -0.10
C ASP A 20 -11.20 4.94 0.64
N ALA A 21 -10.89 3.82 -0.03
CA ALA A 21 -9.87 2.90 0.38
C ALA A 21 -8.57 3.65 0.11
N GLY A 22 -8.17 4.48 1.10
CA GLY A 22 -7.12 5.47 0.97
C GLY A 22 -5.99 4.98 0.08
N THR A 23 -5.76 5.68 -1.03
CA THR A 23 -4.82 5.23 -2.06
C THR A 23 -3.41 5.25 -1.49
N MET A 24 -2.77 4.08 -1.38
CA MET A 24 -1.37 3.96 -0.95
C MET A 24 -0.45 3.85 -2.17
N SER A 25 0.48 4.79 -2.29
CA SER A 25 1.51 4.77 -3.33
C SER A 25 2.82 4.17 -2.80
N LEU A 26 3.31 3.11 -3.44
CA LEU A 26 4.65 2.56 -3.14
C LEU A 26 5.77 3.40 -3.75
N VAL A 27 5.51 3.95 -4.95
CA VAL A 27 6.46 4.75 -5.74
C VAL A 27 5.69 5.90 -6.38
N ASN A 28 6.16 7.12 -6.18
CA ASN A 28 5.58 8.32 -6.77
C ASN A 28 6.62 8.97 -7.69
N ARG A 29 6.31 9.06 -9.00
CA ARG A 29 7.19 9.65 -10.03
C ARG A 29 8.63 9.11 -9.98
N GLY A 30 8.77 7.78 -9.92
CA GLY A 30 10.07 7.10 -9.90
C GLY A 30 10.85 7.26 -8.59
N LYS A 31 10.24 7.80 -7.53
CA LYS A 31 10.85 7.91 -6.20
C LYS A 31 10.13 7.01 -5.19
N PRO A 32 10.86 6.33 -4.30
CA PRO A 32 10.23 5.51 -3.28
C PRO A 32 9.35 6.39 -2.38
N ALA A 33 8.07 6.04 -2.28
CA ALA A 33 7.11 6.69 -1.39
C ALA A 33 6.81 5.83 -0.15
N ALA A 34 7.18 4.56 -0.18
CA ALA A 34 7.03 3.61 0.91
C ALA A 34 8.38 3.00 1.34
N VAL A 35 8.35 2.24 2.44
CA VAL A 35 9.48 1.43 2.92
C VAL A 35 9.04 -0.01 3.16
N ILE A 36 9.98 -0.95 3.01
CA ILE A 36 9.80 -2.34 3.42
C ILE A 36 10.34 -2.48 4.84
N VAL A 37 9.51 -2.96 5.77
CA VAL A 37 9.89 -3.11 7.19
C VAL A 37 10.04 -4.59 7.51
N LEU A 38 11.23 -4.96 7.98
CA LEU A 38 11.51 -6.26 8.60
C LEU A 38 11.48 -6.13 10.12
N SER A 39 11.21 -7.23 10.82
CA SER A 39 11.43 -7.28 12.28
C SER A 39 12.92 -7.16 12.61
N GLU A 40 13.25 -6.90 13.88
CA GLU A 40 14.65 -6.85 14.34
C GLU A 40 15.40 -8.18 14.08
N THR A 41 14.69 -9.31 14.19
CA THR A 41 15.22 -10.67 13.96
C THR A 41 14.37 -11.41 12.92
N PRO A 42 14.49 -11.06 11.63
CA PRO A 42 13.65 -11.64 10.59
C PRO A 42 14.10 -13.07 10.27
N SER A 43 13.14 -13.94 9.95
CA SER A 43 13.46 -15.27 9.43
C SER A 43 14.16 -15.17 8.06
N THR A 44 14.88 -16.22 7.67
CA THR A 44 15.51 -16.30 6.34
C THR A 44 14.50 -16.09 5.21
N ALA A 45 13.29 -16.65 5.35
CA ALA A 45 12.21 -16.49 4.37
C ALA A 45 11.72 -15.03 4.29
N ALA A 46 11.53 -14.36 5.43
CA ALA A 46 11.11 -12.94 5.45
C ALA A 46 12.18 -12.03 4.81
N ARG A 47 13.46 -12.29 5.10
CA ARG A 47 14.57 -11.56 4.48
C ARG A 47 14.60 -11.77 2.96
N ALA A 48 14.47 -13.01 2.50
CA ALA A 48 14.44 -13.32 1.06
C ALA A 48 13.25 -12.66 0.37
N ALA A 49 12.06 -12.73 0.97
CA ALA A 49 10.85 -12.09 0.43
C ALA A 49 10.98 -10.57 0.34
N ALA A 50 11.58 -9.91 1.35
CA ALA A 50 11.80 -8.46 1.31
C ALA A 50 12.74 -8.04 0.16
N VAL A 51 13.84 -8.77 -0.03
CA VAL A 51 14.78 -8.51 -1.14
C VAL A 51 14.11 -8.75 -2.49
N GLN A 52 13.33 -9.82 -2.63
CA GLN A 52 12.64 -10.15 -3.88
C GLN A 52 11.55 -9.12 -4.19
N LEU A 53 10.81 -8.66 -3.18
CA LEU A 53 9.84 -7.58 -3.33
C LEU A 53 10.51 -6.28 -3.78
N GLN A 54 11.60 -5.88 -3.13
CA GLN A 54 12.36 -4.69 -3.50
C GLN A 54 12.83 -4.77 -4.96
N TYR A 55 13.38 -5.93 -5.36
CA TYR A 55 13.81 -6.18 -6.73
C TYR A 55 12.67 -5.95 -7.73
N TRP A 56 11.50 -6.55 -7.50
CA TRP A 56 10.38 -6.42 -8.44
C TRP A 56 9.81 -5.01 -8.49
N ILE A 57 9.73 -4.31 -7.35
CA ILE A 57 9.28 -2.91 -7.36
C ILE A 57 10.27 -2.05 -8.17
N ARG A 58 11.57 -2.26 -7.98
CA ARG A 58 12.59 -1.57 -8.78
C ARG A 58 12.47 -1.91 -10.27
N ALA A 59 12.26 -3.18 -10.62
CA ALA A 59 12.14 -3.61 -12.00
C ALA A 59 10.93 -2.97 -12.71
N VAL A 60 9.79 -2.85 -12.01
CA VAL A 60 8.56 -2.29 -12.58
C VAL A 60 8.54 -0.77 -12.60
N SER A 61 9.13 -0.13 -11.58
CA SER A 61 8.97 1.31 -11.37
C SER A 61 10.24 2.15 -11.54
N GLY A 62 11.41 1.52 -11.62
CA GLY A 62 12.72 2.16 -11.57
C GLY A 62 13.15 2.63 -10.18
N ALA A 63 12.27 2.57 -9.17
CA ALA A 63 12.54 3.04 -7.81
C ALA A 63 12.86 1.90 -6.86
N GLU A 64 13.88 2.07 -6.04
CA GLU A 64 14.24 1.11 -4.99
C GLU A 64 13.63 1.53 -3.65
N LEU A 65 12.75 0.69 -3.09
CA LEU A 65 12.22 0.92 -1.75
C LEU A 65 13.26 0.55 -0.70
N PRO A 66 13.50 1.39 0.31
CA PRO A 66 14.38 1.02 1.42
C PRO A 66 13.84 -0.19 2.20
N ILE A 67 14.71 -1.14 2.53
CA ILE A 67 14.43 -2.19 3.52
C ILE A 67 15.02 -1.72 4.86
N VAL A 68 14.17 -1.56 5.87
CA VAL A 68 14.56 -1.01 7.18
C VAL A 68 14.07 -1.88 8.34
N GLY A 69 14.71 -1.73 9.50
CA GLY A 69 14.22 -2.29 10.77
C GLY A 69 13.09 -1.45 11.37
N PRO A 70 12.41 -1.96 12.41
CA PRO A 70 11.25 -1.28 12.99
C PRO A 70 11.63 -0.02 13.78
N SER A 71 12.88 0.08 14.24
CA SER A 71 13.42 1.25 14.94
C SER A 71 13.81 2.41 14.01
N ASP A 72 13.78 2.21 12.68
CA ASP A 72 14.06 3.27 11.72
C ASP A 72 12.91 4.30 11.69
N ARG A 73 13.25 5.59 11.71
CA ARG A 73 12.27 6.69 11.66
C ARG A 73 11.31 6.59 10.46
N ARG A 74 11.75 6.04 9.34
CA ARG A 74 10.94 5.85 8.12
C ARG A 74 9.83 4.83 8.33
N ALA A 75 10.04 3.82 9.18
CA ALA A 75 9.01 2.81 9.50
C ALA A 75 7.78 3.43 10.18
N ALA A 76 7.96 4.53 10.91
CA ALA A 76 6.89 5.26 11.59
C ALA A 76 6.25 6.36 10.73
N SER A 77 7.00 6.95 9.80
CA SER A 77 6.61 8.19 9.10
C SER A 77 6.23 8.00 7.63
N SER A 78 6.52 6.84 7.05
CA SER A 78 6.22 6.53 5.65
C SER A 78 5.19 5.39 5.55
N PRO A 79 4.44 5.32 4.44
CA PRO A 79 3.74 4.10 4.04
C PRO A 79 4.69 2.89 4.13
N ARG A 80 4.20 1.77 4.67
CA ARG A 80 5.03 0.61 5.00
C ARG A 80 4.47 -0.68 4.42
N VAL A 81 5.37 -1.51 3.90
CA VAL A 81 5.10 -2.91 3.58
C VAL A 81 5.84 -3.75 4.60
N VAL A 82 5.09 -4.37 5.50
CA VAL A 82 5.67 -5.20 6.57
C VAL A 82 5.80 -6.63 6.04
N VAL A 83 6.99 -7.21 6.17
CA VAL A 83 7.26 -8.57 5.66
C VAL A 83 7.63 -9.51 6.81
N GLY A 84 6.83 -10.56 6.97
CA GLY A 84 6.99 -11.57 8.04
C GLY A 84 6.18 -11.26 9.30
N ALA A 85 6.42 -12.05 10.35
CA ALA A 85 5.72 -11.90 11.63
C ALA A 85 6.08 -10.55 12.29
N SER A 86 5.08 -9.73 12.56
CA SER A 86 5.26 -8.40 13.13
C SER A 86 4.03 -7.94 13.91
N ARG A 87 4.25 -7.16 14.97
CA ARG A 87 3.17 -6.45 15.69
C ARG A 87 2.62 -5.25 14.91
N LEU A 88 3.31 -4.81 13.86
CA LEU A 88 2.92 -3.66 13.03
C LEU A 88 1.88 -4.01 11.95
N ALA A 89 1.54 -5.29 11.81
CA ALA A 89 0.62 -5.80 10.78
C ALA A 89 -0.83 -5.96 11.29
N ALA A 90 -1.16 -5.39 12.46
CA ALA A 90 -2.48 -5.43 13.08
C ALA A 90 -3.27 -4.14 12.82
#